data_AF-A0A350D1N6-F1
#
_entry.id   AF-A0A350D1N6-F1
#
_cell.length_a   1.000
_cell.length_b   1.000
_cell.length_c   1.000
_cell.angle_alpha   90.00
_cell.angle_beta   90.00
_cell.angle_gamma   90.00
#
_symmetry.space_group_name_H-M   'P 1'
#
loop_
_entity.id
_entity.type
_entity.pdbx_description
1 polymer ?
#
loop_
_entity_poly.entity_id
_entity_poly.type
_entity_poly.pdbx_seq_one_letter_code
_entity_poly.pdbx_strand_id
1 'polypeptide(L)' 'MLSVLIRTKNEERNIGRAIRSVLPLADEIVVLDSGSTDRTVEIAKNLGAKVFFKEWEGY' A
#
# COMPACT_ATOMS: atom_id res chain seq x y z
N MET A 1 17.51 7.11 -6.13
CA MET A 1 16.49 6.06 -5.96
C MET A 1 15.67 6.40 -4.73
N LEU A 2 14.37 6.61 -4.89
CA LEU A 2 13.41 6.93 -3.84
C LEU A 2 12.37 5.81 -3.74
N SER A 3 12.31 5.15 -2.57
CA SER A 3 11.26 4.18 -2.26
C SER A 3 10.23 4.80 -1.31
N VAL A 4 8.95 4.51 -1.54
CA VAL A 4 7.84 4.92 -0.65
C VAL A 4 7.23 3.69 0.00
N LEU A 5 7.16 3.70 1.33
CA LEU A 5 6.48 2.69 2.14
C LEU A 5 5.12 3.21 2.61
N ILE A 6 4.06 2.45 2.32
CA ILE A 6 2.70 2.71 2.81
C ILE A 6 2.31 1.57 3.74
N ARG A 7 2.08 1.86 5.03
CA ARG A 7 1.45 0.92 5.96
C ARG A 7 -0.06 1.07 5.88
N THR A 8 -0.80 -0.03 5.84
CA THR A 8 -2.25 0.03 5.62
C THR A 8 -3.00 -1.14 6.23
N LYS A 9 -4.29 -0.93 6.51
CA LYS A 9 -5.27 -1.95 6.92
C LYS A 9 -6.68 -1.43 6.60
N ASN A 10 -7.41 -2.10 5.72
CA ASN A 10 -8.77 -1.75 5.32
C ASN A 10 -8.94 -0.30 4.79
N GLU A 11 -8.10 0.09 3.85
CA GLU A 11 -8.07 1.43 3.23
C GLU A 11 -8.48 1.43 1.75
N GLU A 12 -9.40 0.55 1.32
CA GLU A 12 -9.79 0.45 -0.10
C GLU A 12 -10.26 1.78 -0.71
N ARG A 13 -10.81 2.67 0.13
CA ARG A 13 -11.29 4.00 -0.25
C ARG A 13 -10.16 5.00 -0.52
N ASN A 14 -8.98 4.79 0.05
CA ASN A 14 -7.88 5.77 0.08
C ASN A 14 -6.60 5.27 -0.60
N ILE A 15 -6.30 3.97 -0.51
CA ILE A 15 -5.02 3.39 -0.93
C ILE A 15 -4.70 3.70 -2.39
N GLY A 16 -5.71 3.64 -3.26
CA GLY A 16 -5.54 3.93 -4.68
C GLY A 16 -5.14 5.38 -4.95
N ARG A 17 -5.75 6.33 -4.24
CA ARG A 17 -5.40 7.76 -4.32
C ARG A 17 -4.00 8.01 -3.76
N ALA A 18 -3.67 7.39 -2.62
CA ALA A 18 -2.36 7.54 -1.99
C ALA A 18 -1.23 7.07 -2.91
N ILE A 19 -1.34 5.84 -3.45
CA ILE A 19 -0.35 5.30 -4.40
C ILE A 19 -0.19 6.21 -5.61
N ARG A 20 -1.30 6.66 -6.24
CA ARG A 20 -1.25 7.54 -7.41
C ARG A 20 -0.59 8.88 -7.14
N SER A 21 -0.69 9.42 -5.92
CA SER A 21 -0.07 10.71 -5.57
C SER A 21 1.47 10.65 -5.54
N VAL A 22 2.04 9.46 -5.30
CA VAL A 22 3.50 9.28 -5.20
C VAL A 22 4.13 8.59 -6.41
N LEU A 23 3.32 7.99 -7.30
CA LEU A 23 3.79 7.36 -8.55
C LEU A 23 4.74 8.24 -9.40
N PRO A 24 4.53 9.56 -9.55
CA PRO A 24 5.42 10.40 -10.36
C PRO A 24 6.80 10.65 -9.75
N LEU A 25 6.98 10.33 -8.46
CA LEU A 25 8.16 10.70 -7.67
C LEU A 25 8.96 9.47 -7.21
N ALA A 26 8.28 8.34 -6.98
CA ALA A 26 8.88 7.13 -6.42
C ALA A 26 9.37 6.19 -7.53
N ASP A 27 10.61 5.71 -7.38
CA ASP A 27 11.15 4.61 -8.20
C ASP A 27 10.52 3.26 -7.79
N GLU A 28 10.09 3.14 -6.53
CA GLU A 28 9.49 1.94 -5.96
C GLU A 28 8.41 2.28 -4.93
N ILE A 29 7.30 1.54 -4.96
CA ILE A 29 6.24 1.62 -3.96
C ILE A 29 6.08 0.26 -3.27
N VAL A 30 6.23 0.27 -1.96
CA VAL A 30 6.03 -0.89 -1.09
C VAL A 30 4.81 -0.65 -0.20
N VAL A 31 3.88 -1.59 -0.18
CA VAL A 31 2.73 -1.59 0.73
C VAL A 31 2.95 -2.68 1.77
N LEU A 32 2.92 -2.30 3.04
CA LEU A 32 2.92 -3.23 4.16
C LEU A 32 1.49 -3.31 4.70
N ASP A 33 0.80 -4.40 4.34
CA ASP A 33 -0.57 -4.67 4.72
C ASP A 33 -0.65 -5.39 6.06
N SER A 34 -1.55 -4.91 6.92
CA SER A 34 -1.77 -5.42 8.28
C SER A 34 -3.01 -6.28 8.45
N GLY A 35 -3.35 -7.05 7.42
CA GLY A 35 -4.49 -7.95 7.40
C GLY A 35 -5.76 -7.26 6.95
N SER A 36 -5.70 -6.60 5.79
CA SER A 36 -6.90 -6.08 5.14
C SER A 36 -7.80 -7.22 4.69
N THR A 37 -9.10 -7.06 4.97
CA THR A 37 -10.17 -7.97 4.56
C THR A 37 -11.06 -7.37 3.46
N ASP A 38 -10.77 -6.13 3.07
CA ASP A 38 -11.41 -5.40 1.99
C ASP A 38 -10.55 -5.45 0.71
N ARG A 39 -10.82 -4.60 -0.28
CA ARG A 39 -10.08 -4.60 -1.56
C ARG A 39 -8.74 -3.87 -1.52
N THR A 40 -8.23 -3.48 -0.35
CA THR A 40 -6.98 -2.70 -0.22
C THR A 40 -5.80 -3.35 -0.94
N VAL A 41 -5.57 -4.65 -0.69
CA VAL A 41 -4.44 -5.40 -1.28
C VAL A 41 -4.61 -5.55 -2.80
N GLU A 42 -5.83 -5.82 -3.26
CA GLU A 42 -6.16 -5.94 -4.69
C GLU A 42 -5.84 -4.63 -5.42
N ILE A 43 -6.32 -3.50 -4.89
CA ILE A 43 -6.10 -2.17 -5.46
C ILE A 43 -4.61 -1.82 -5.49
N ALA A 44 -3.88 -2.10 -4.41
CA ALA A 44 -2.45 -1.82 -4.34
C ALA A 44 -1.63 -2.61 -5.39
N LYS A 45 -1.89 -3.91 -5.51
CA LYS A 45 -1.24 -4.77 -6.52
C LYS A 45 -1.55 -4.32 -7.95
N ASN A 46 -2.81 -3.98 -8.23
CA ASN A 46 -3.24 -3.49 -9.55
C ASN A 46 -2.58 -2.17 -9.96
N LEU A 47 -2.09 -1.38 -9.00
CA LEU A 47 -1.33 -0.15 -9.25
C LEU A 47 0.19 -0.37 -9.31
N GLY A 48 0.66 -1.62 -9.27
CA GLY A 48 2.08 -1.97 -9.39
C GLY A 48 2.87 -1.89 -8.09
N ALA A 49 2.21 -1.70 -6.94
CA ALA A 49 2.91 -1.71 -5.66
C ALA A 49 3.31 -3.14 -5.25
N LYS A 50 4.50 -3.27 -4.63
CA LYS A 50 4.94 -4.52 -3.99
C LYS A 50 4.24 -4.63 -2.64
N VAL A 51 3.36 -5.62 -2.47
CA VAL A 51 2.60 -5.79 -1.23
C VAL A 51 3.19 -6.91 -0.37
N PHE A 52 3.53 -6.58 0.87
CA PHE A 52 3.96 -7.52 1.91
C PHE A 52 2.94 -7.54 3.03
N PHE A 53 2.76 -8.71 3.65
CA PHE A 53 1.91 -8.86 4.81
C PHE A 53 2.75 -8.78 6.09
N LYS A 54 2.27 -8.02 7.08
CA LYS A 54 2.75 -8.08 8.46
C LYS A 54 1.58 -7.88 9.41
N GLU A 55 1.32 -8.88 10.24
CA GLU A 55 0.33 -8.80 11.31
C GLU A 55 0.54 -7.55 12.17
N TRP A 56 -0.56 -6.89 12.51
CA TRP A 56 -0.50 -5.69 13.34
C TRP A 56 -0.30 -6.08 14.80
N GLU A 57 0.86 -5.71 15.35
CA GLU A 57 1.26 -6.04 16.72
C GLU A 57 0.77 -5.02 17.78
N GLY A 58 0.03 -3.98 17.38
CA GLY A 58 -0.51 -2.94 18.26
C GLY A 58 0.54 -1.92 18.74
N TYR A 59 0.30 -0.63 18.45
CA TYR A 59 0.95 0.55 19.06
C TYR A 59 0.18 1.81 18.66
#